data_AF-X1I7H7-F1
#
_entry.id   AF-X1I7H7-F1
#
_cell.length_a   1.000
_cell.length_b   1.000
_cell.length_c   1.000
_cell.angle_alpha   90.00
_cell.angle_beta   90.00
_cell.angle_gamma   90.00
#
_symmetry.space_group_name_H-M   'P 1'
#
loop_
_entity.id
_entity.type
_entity.pdbx_description
1 polymer ?
#
loop_
_entity_poly.entity_id
_entity_poly.type
_entity_poly.pdbx_seq_one_letter_code
_entity_poly.pdbx_strand_id
1 'polypeptide(L)'
;KKVIIVGAGAQGNVISGILAKAPEVSKIMLVDLDVERAAEVAQFINSDKIEVEKADASDKSQLVALFTKGGYDLVVNATLPTFNRQVIEAALEAGAHYIDMASDEFLPEKDGKQYLVEQLEYAEEFKKQGLMANILAGGDSGLVNVMAKEAVDELDEVDYIGIRDYGVVTCDEPVAMWSFQTYMEDCADKAIYWEDGQYKWAEPFTGEEEYYFPAPLDVKGKVFYHSHEEPLTIPAFIGKPVKYVDFKMGDPDSATWEF
;
A
#
# COMPACT_ATOMS: atom_id res chain seq x y z
N LYS A 1 17.63 15.50 -2.66
CA LYS A 1 17.36 14.08 -2.93
C LYS A 1 16.64 13.97 -4.26
N LYS A 2 17.04 13.04 -5.11
CA LYS A 2 16.39 12.72 -6.37
C LYS A 2 15.44 11.55 -6.15
N VAL A 3 14.20 11.69 -6.56
CA VAL A 3 13.17 10.65 -6.43
C VAL A 3 12.70 10.24 -7.81
N ILE A 4 12.44 8.95 -8.00
CA ILE A 4 11.68 8.45 -9.14
C ILE A 4 10.38 7.83 -8.62
N ILE A 5 9.26 8.19 -9.22
CA ILE A 5 7.92 7.69 -8.91
C ILE A 5 7.46 6.90 -10.12
N VAL A 6 7.18 5.61 -9.93
CA VAL A 6 6.64 4.72 -10.96
C VAL A 6 5.13 4.65 -10.77
N GLY A 7 4.38 5.11 -11.76
CA GLY A 7 2.92 5.25 -11.73
C GLY A 7 2.47 6.71 -11.50
N ALA A 8 1.67 7.23 -12.42
CA ALA A 8 1.06 8.57 -12.41
C ALA A 8 -0.46 8.54 -12.22
N GLY A 9 -0.96 7.46 -11.60
CA GLY A 9 -2.35 7.32 -11.16
C GLY A 9 -2.71 8.26 -10.00
N ALA A 10 -3.80 7.96 -9.30
CA ALA A 10 -4.28 8.79 -8.19
C ALA A 10 -3.21 8.97 -7.09
N GLN A 11 -2.56 7.89 -6.66
CA GLN A 11 -1.52 7.93 -5.64
C GLN A 11 -0.27 8.66 -6.14
N GLY A 12 0.21 8.32 -7.34
CA GLY A 12 1.36 8.98 -7.97
C GLY A 12 1.22 10.50 -8.08
N ASN A 13 0.00 10.98 -8.39
CA ASN A 13 -0.32 12.41 -8.42
C ASN A 13 -0.17 13.06 -7.03
N VAL A 14 -0.81 12.48 -6.00
CA VAL A 14 -0.74 13.02 -4.63
C VAL A 14 0.70 13.02 -4.11
N ILE A 15 1.41 11.90 -4.27
CA ILE A 15 2.82 11.75 -3.86
C ILE A 15 3.70 12.79 -4.56
N SER A 16 3.56 12.94 -5.87
CA SER A 16 4.31 13.94 -6.65
C SER A 16 4.06 15.35 -6.12
N GLY A 17 2.80 15.69 -5.80
CA GLY A 17 2.43 17.01 -5.28
C GLY A 17 2.98 17.30 -3.88
N ILE A 18 3.05 16.29 -3.01
CA ILE A 18 3.67 16.40 -1.68
C ILE A 18 5.18 16.53 -1.80
N LEU A 19 5.84 15.64 -2.55
CA LEU A 19 7.30 15.64 -2.70
C LEU A 19 7.80 16.89 -3.43
N ALA A 20 7.02 17.46 -4.36
CA ALA A 20 7.39 18.72 -5.00
C ALA A 20 7.55 19.88 -4.00
N LYS A 21 6.78 19.86 -2.90
CA LYS A 21 6.84 20.88 -1.83
C LYS A 21 7.94 20.62 -0.80
N ALA A 22 8.47 19.39 -0.74
CA ALA A 22 9.51 19.02 0.19
C ALA A 22 10.85 19.69 -0.18
N PRO A 23 11.47 20.51 0.70
CA PRO A 23 12.73 21.20 0.40
C PRO A 23 13.92 20.25 0.20
N GLU A 24 13.90 19.09 0.84
CA GLU A 24 14.90 18.03 0.70
C GLU A 24 14.84 17.32 -0.65
N VAL A 25 13.72 17.40 -1.37
CA VAL A 25 13.56 16.84 -2.72
C VAL A 25 13.94 17.90 -3.75
N SER A 26 14.95 17.57 -4.55
CA SER A 26 15.53 18.47 -5.57
C SER A 26 15.08 18.12 -6.98
N LYS A 27 14.67 16.88 -7.23
CA LYS A 27 14.20 16.40 -8.54
C LYS A 27 13.28 15.20 -8.35
N ILE A 28 12.22 15.15 -9.16
CA ILE A 28 11.27 14.07 -9.26
C ILE A 28 11.23 13.64 -10.72
N MET A 29 11.47 12.36 -10.98
CA MET A 29 11.12 11.73 -12.25
C MET A 29 9.81 11.00 -12.05
N LEU A 30 8.74 11.43 -12.72
CA LEU A 30 7.47 10.73 -12.72
C LEU A 30 7.38 9.89 -13.98
N VAL A 31 7.28 8.57 -13.84
CA VAL A 31 7.17 7.66 -14.97
C VAL A 31 5.87 6.90 -14.98
N ASP A 32 5.35 6.66 -16.18
CA ASP A 32 4.15 5.87 -16.40
C ASP A 32 4.23 5.19 -17.77
N LEU A 33 3.44 4.14 -17.98
CA LEU A 33 3.29 3.50 -19.28
C LEU A 33 2.63 4.48 -20.28
N ASP A 34 1.69 5.28 -19.78
CA ASP A 34 1.11 6.43 -20.47
C ASP A 34 1.82 7.72 -20.06
N VAL A 35 2.80 8.13 -20.88
CA VAL A 35 3.59 9.34 -20.62
C VAL A 35 2.74 10.62 -20.64
N GLU A 36 1.63 10.64 -21.36
CA GLU A 36 0.74 11.81 -21.38
C GLU A 36 0.05 11.96 -20.03
N ARG A 37 -0.32 10.85 -19.39
CA ARG A 37 -0.85 10.88 -18.02
C ARG A 37 0.16 11.45 -17.02
N ALA A 38 1.43 11.06 -17.12
CA ALA A 38 2.49 11.66 -16.30
C ALA A 38 2.67 13.16 -16.59
N ALA A 39 2.58 13.57 -17.86
CA ALA A 39 2.68 14.97 -18.27
C ALA A 39 1.52 15.82 -17.72
N GLU A 40 0.29 15.30 -17.71
CA GLU A 40 -0.87 15.95 -17.10
C GLU A 40 -0.65 16.21 -15.61
N VAL A 41 -0.16 15.20 -14.88
CA VAL A 41 0.16 15.33 -13.45
C VAL A 41 1.24 16.38 -13.21
N ALA A 42 2.32 16.35 -13.99
CA ALA A 42 3.39 17.34 -13.89
C ALA A 42 2.89 18.77 -14.18
N GLN A 43 2.04 18.94 -15.20
CA GLN A 43 1.43 20.22 -15.54
C GLN A 43 0.48 20.71 -14.44
N PHE A 44 -0.33 19.82 -13.86
CA PHE A 44 -1.27 20.15 -12.79
C PHE A 44 -0.54 20.62 -11.53
N ILE A 45 0.52 19.91 -11.14
CA ILE A 45 1.34 20.28 -9.97
C ILE A 45 2.17 21.54 -10.24
N ASN A 46 2.58 21.76 -11.50
CA ASN A 46 3.31 22.94 -11.97
C ASN A 46 4.57 23.23 -11.13
N SER A 47 5.43 22.21 -10.98
CA SER A 47 6.70 22.30 -10.26
C SER A 47 7.87 22.09 -11.22
N ASP A 48 8.89 22.93 -11.10
CA ASP A 48 10.13 22.83 -11.87
C ASP A 48 11.00 21.61 -11.47
N LYS A 49 10.65 20.93 -10.37
CA LYS A 49 11.30 19.71 -9.91
C LYS A 49 10.88 18.46 -10.70
N ILE A 50 9.74 18.49 -11.39
CA ILE A 50 9.13 17.29 -11.99
C ILE A 50 9.52 17.20 -13.46
N GLU A 51 10.16 16.09 -13.81
CA GLU A 51 10.34 15.62 -15.19
C GLU A 51 9.53 14.34 -15.40
N VAL A 52 9.17 14.06 -16.65
CA VAL A 52 8.37 12.87 -17.01
C VAL A 52 9.10 12.02 -18.02
N GLU A 53 8.96 10.70 -17.90
CA GLU A 53 9.50 9.73 -18.86
C GLU A 53 8.56 8.52 -18.98
N LYS A 54 8.58 7.85 -20.12
CA LYS A 54 7.81 6.62 -20.31
C LYS A 54 8.55 5.44 -19.69
N ALA A 55 7.87 4.61 -18.91
CA ALA A 55 8.40 3.32 -18.47
C ALA A 55 7.28 2.28 -18.34
N ASP A 56 7.60 1.03 -18.67
CA ASP A 56 6.75 -0.14 -18.44
C ASP A 56 7.20 -0.83 -17.15
N ALA A 57 6.33 -0.85 -16.13
CA ALA A 57 6.63 -1.45 -14.84
C ALA A 57 6.87 -2.97 -14.92
N SER A 58 6.40 -3.63 -15.99
CA SER A 58 6.65 -5.05 -16.22
C SER A 58 8.05 -5.34 -16.78
N ASP A 59 8.72 -4.35 -17.38
CA ASP A 59 10.07 -4.46 -17.93
C ASP A 59 11.13 -4.06 -16.89
N LYS A 60 11.52 -5.01 -16.04
CA LYS A 60 12.58 -4.80 -15.05
C LYS A 60 13.87 -4.25 -15.65
N SER A 61 14.28 -4.70 -16.84
CA SER A 61 15.55 -4.26 -17.44
C SER A 61 15.50 -2.79 -17.81
N GLN A 62 14.35 -2.33 -18.33
CA GLN A 62 14.12 -0.91 -18.58
C GLN A 62 14.14 -0.10 -17.28
N LEU A 63 13.49 -0.57 -16.22
CA LEU A 63 13.49 0.09 -14.91
C LEU A 63 14.91 0.24 -14.35
N VAL A 64 15.71 -0.85 -14.33
CA VAL A 64 17.11 -0.83 -13.85
C VAL A 64 17.94 0.21 -14.62
N ALA A 65 17.83 0.21 -15.95
CA ALA A 65 18.56 1.15 -16.79
C ALA A 65 18.18 2.61 -16.49
N LEU A 66 16.88 2.89 -16.34
CA LEU A 66 16.37 4.21 -16.00
C LEU A 66 16.83 4.67 -14.60
N PHE A 67 16.70 3.79 -13.60
CA PHE A 67 17.00 4.11 -12.21
C PHE A 67 18.50 4.39 -12.02
N THR A 68 19.34 3.53 -12.63
CA THR A 68 20.80 3.67 -12.61
C THR A 68 21.26 4.94 -13.32
N LYS A 69 20.69 5.23 -14.50
CA LYS A 69 21.04 6.42 -15.30
C LYS A 69 20.72 7.73 -14.56
N GLY A 70 19.60 7.78 -13.84
CA GLY A 70 19.19 8.98 -13.09
C GLY A 70 19.95 9.16 -11.77
N GLY A 71 20.44 8.07 -11.19
CA GLY A 71 21.08 8.04 -9.87
C GLY A 71 20.12 8.55 -8.79
N TYR A 72 18.93 7.94 -8.72
CA TYR A 72 17.89 8.33 -7.77
C TYR A 72 18.21 7.81 -6.36
N ASP A 73 17.92 8.62 -5.34
CA ASP A 73 18.07 8.22 -3.94
C ASP A 73 16.91 7.30 -3.50
N LEU A 74 15.71 7.51 -4.05
CA LEU A 74 14.47 6.82 -3.66
C LEU A 74 13.66 6.45 -4.90
N VAL A 75 13.21 5.20 -4.94
CA VAL A 75 12.19 4.68 -5.85
C VAL A 75 10.87 4.60 -5.09
N VAL A 76 9.84 5.28 -5.58
CA VAL A 76 8.46 5.17 -5.09
C VAL A 76 7.68 4.32 -6.08
N ASN A 77 7.20 3.17 -5.65
CA ASN A 77 6.30 2.34 -6.43
C ASN A 77 4.85 2.73 -6.12
N ALA A 78 4.24 3.44 -7.07
CA ALA A 78 2.83 3.82 -7.05
C ALA A 78 2.03 3.11 -8.17
N THR A 79 2.48 1.91 -8.54
CA THR A 79 1.81 1.05 -9.53
C THR A 79 0.93 0.00 -8.84
N LEU A 80 0.39 -0.95 -9.61
CA LEU A 80 -0.33 -2.11 -9.08
C LEU A 80 0.62 -3.08 -8.36
N PRO A 81 0.17 -3.79 -7.31
CA PRO A 81 1.00 -4.73 -6.56
C PRO A 81 1.67 -5.82 -7.41
N THR A 82 1.03 -6.23 -8.52
CA THR A 82 1.59 -7.20 -9.48
C THR A 82 2.97 -6.81 -10.05
N PHE A 83 3.36 -5.52 -9.98
CA PHE A 83 4.67 -5.04 -10.41
C PHE A 83 5.68 -4.86 -9.26
N ASN A 84 5.32 -5.14 -8.01
CA ASN A 84 6.16 -4.94 -6.83
C ASN A 84 7.53 -5.58 -6.98
N ARG A 85 7.57 -6.86 -7.39
CA ARG A 85 8.83 -7.62 -7.55
C ARG A 85 9.76 -6.97 -8.57
N GLN A 86 9.24 -6.54 -9.72
CA GLN A 86 10.02 -5.89 -10.77
C GLN A 86 10.60 -4.56 -10.28
N VAL A 87 9.79 -3.74 -9.60
CA VAL A 87 10.21 -2.41 -9.15
C VAL A 87 11.16 -2.48 -7.96
N ILE A 88 10.91 -3.35 -6.97
CA ILE A 88 11.78 -3.51 -5.80
C ILE A 88 13.13 -4.12 -6.18
N GLU A 89 13.16 -5.08 -7.10
CA GLU A 89 14.41 -5.62 -7.66
C GLU A 89 15.17 -4.56 -8.43
N ALA A 90 14.49 -3.76 -9.26
CA ALA A 90 15.14 -2.68 -9.99
C ALA A 90 15.71 -1.61 -9.05
N ALA A 91 15.02 -1.28 -7.96
CA ALA A 91 15.52 -0.36 -6.93
C ALA A 91 16.78 -0.91 -6.24
N LEU A 92 16.75 -2.19 -5.86
CA LEU A 92 17.88 -2.88 -5.24
C LEU A 92 19.10 -2.98 -6.17
N GLU A 93 18.91 -3.30 -7.44
CA GLU A 93 19.97 -3.35 -8.46
C GLU A 93 20.56 -1.96 -8.75
N ALA A 94 19.73 -0.91 -8.72
CA ALA A 94 20.16 0.48 -8.90
C ALA A 94 20.81 1.10 -7.66
N GLY A 95 20.76 0.42 -6.50
CA GLY A 95 21.30 0.93 -5.24
C GLY A 95 20.47 2.05 -4.62
N ALA A 96 19.16 2.05 -4.82
CA ALA A 96 18.24 3.08 -4.33
C ALA A 96 17.39 2.58 -3.15
N HIS A 97 16.95 3.50 -2.28
CA HIS A 97 15.91 3.20 -1.30
C HIS A 97 14.58 2.93 -2.01
N TYR A 98 13.66 2.23 -1.36
CA TYR A 98 12.38 1.82 -1.94
C TYR A 98 11.21 2.14 -1.00
N ILE A 99 10.06 2.49 -1.57
CA ILE A 99 8.78 2.60 -0.85
C ILE A 99 7.62 2.18 -1.74
N ASP A 100 6.65 1.44 -1.18
CA ASP A 100 5.36 1.10 -1.80
C ASP A 100 4.23 1.16 -0.78
N MET A 101 3.01 0.83 -1.19
CA MET A 101 1.81 0.96 -0.37
C MET A 101 0.99 -0.32 -0.20
N ALA A 102 1.28 -1.39 -0.93
CA ALA A 102 0.46 -2.60 -0.95
C ALA A 102 1.28 -3.82 -1.38
N SER A 103 0.80 -5.02 -1.05
CA SER A 103 1.39 -6.31 -1.43
C SER A 103 0.44 -7.15 -2.28
N ASP A 104 1.01 -7.98 -3.16
CA ASP A 104 0.28 -8.88 -4.06
C ASP A 104 0.17 -10.30 -3.48
N GLU A 105 1.17 -10.74 -2.69
CA GLU A 105 1.28 -12.14 -2.26
C GLU A 105 1.30 -12.25 -0.74
N PHE A 106 0.34 -13.00 -0.19
CA PHE A 106 0.25 -13.29 1.24
C PHE A 106 0.86 -14.64 1.58
N LEU A 107 1.72 -14.67 2.60
CA LEU A 107 2.46 -15.86 3.00
C LEU A 107 3.30 -16.55 1.89
N PRO A 108 3.99 -15.82 0.98
CA PRO A 108 4.73 -16.46 -0.09
C PRO A 108 5.90 -17.30 0.42
N GLU A 109 6.21 -18.37 -0.29
CA GLU A 109 7.34 -19.25 0.00
C GLU A 109 8.44 -19.12 -1.06
N LYS A 110 9.68 -18.93 -0.59
CA LYS A 110 10.86 -18.90 -1.44
C LYS A 110 12.02 -19.60 -0.75
N ASP A 111 12.67 -20.50 -1.48
CA ASP A 111 13.82 -21.27 -1.01
C ASP A 111 13.59 -21.99 0.34
N GLY A 112 12.35 -22.45 0.58
CA GLY A 112 11.95 -23.14 1.81
C GLY A 112 11.74 -22.23 3.03
N LYS A 113 11.68 -20.91 2.82
CA LYS A 113 11.31 -19.92 3.85
C LYS A 113 9.98 -19.25 3.45
N GLN A 114 9.05 -19.20 4.41
CA GLN A 114 7.81 -18.43 4.28
C GLN A 114 8.05 -16.98 4.74
N TYR A 115 7.51 -16.03 3.98
CA TYR A 115 7.52 -14.60 4.27
C TYR A 115 6.10 -14.14 4.54
N LEU A 116 5.90 -12.99 5.19
CA LEU A 116 4.53 -12.49 5.43
C LEU A 116 3.92 -11.88 4.16
N VAL A 117 4.74 -11.12 3.45
CA VAL A 117 4.47 -10.48 2.16
C VAL A 117 5.70 -10.56 1.27
N GLU A 118 5.54 -10.47 -0.06
CA GLU A 118 6.62 -10.71 -1.04
C GLU A 118 7.84 -9.81 -0.87
N GLN A 119 7.64 -8.56 -0.45
CA GLN A 119 8.73 -7.59 -0.32
C GLN A 119 9.72 -7.97 0.78
N LEU A 120 9.30 -8.75 1.80
CA LEU A 120 10.19 -9.20 2.87
C LEU A 120 11.24 -10.21 2.40
N GLU A 121 11.07 -10.79 1.20
CA GLU A 121 12.09 -11.62 0.57
C GLU A 121 13.41 -10.89 0.34
N TYR A 122 13.35 -9.57 0.15
CA TYR A 122 14.50 -8.74 -0.22
C TYR A 122 15.17 -8.07 0.99
N ALA A 123 14.66 -8.31 2.21
CA ALA A 123 15.08 -7.58 3.41
C ALA A 123 16.59 -7.71 3.71
N GLU A 124 17.16 -8.91 3.53
CA GLU A 124 18.59 -9.13 3.79
C GLU A 124 19.48 -8.47 2.73
N GLU A 125 19.05 -8.45 1.47
CA GLU A 125 19.76 -7.79 0.38
C GLU A 125 19.78 -6.27 0.55
N PHE A 126 18.63 -5.67 0.90
CA PHE A 126 18.56 -4.23 1.22
C PHE A 126 19.49 -3.89 2.39
N LYS A 127 19.44 -4.68 3.46
CA LYS A 127 20.30 -4.50 4.63
C LYS A 127 21.79 -4.63 4.29
N LYS A 128 22.17 -5.62 3.48
CA LYS A 128 23.55 -5.85 3.04
C LYS A 128 24.10 -4.68 2.23
N GLN A 129 23.26 -4.00 1.46
CA GLN A 129 23.63 -2.81 0.69
C GLN A 129 23.53 -1.50 1.49
N GLY A 130 23.06 -1.54 2.74
CA GLY A 130 22.84 -0.33 3.54
C GLY A 130 21.65 0.51 3.05
N LEU A 131 20.70 -0.14 2.37
CA LEU A 131 19.49 0.47 1.84
C LEU A 131 18.29 0.18 2.75
N MET A 132 17.19 0.87 2.48
CA MET A 132 15.93 0.74 3.20
C MET A 132 14.82 0.55 2.17
N ALA A 133 13.98 -0.46 2.41
CA ALA A 133 12.69 -0.61 1.76
C ALA A 133 11.61 -0.35 2.83
N ASN A 134 10.80 0.68 2.64
CA ASN A 134 9.64 0.97 3.46
C ASN A 134 8.39 0.44 2.75
N ILE A 135 7.96 -0.76 3.11
CA ILE A 135 6.86 -1.43 2.44
C ILE A 135 5.54 -1.07 3.10
N LEU A 136 4.42 -1.22 2.40
CA LEU A 136 3.08 -1.06 2.98
C LEU A 136 2.87 0.32 3.63
N ALA A 137 3.38 1.37 2.99
CA ALA A 137 3.41 2.73 3.50
C ALA A 137 2.23 3.59 2.99
N GLY A 138 1.02 3.04 3.04
CA GLY A 138 -0.25 3.70 2.71
C GLY A 138 -1.02 4.21 3.93
N GLY A 139 -2.35 4.26 3.81
CA GLY A 139 -3.26 4.54 4.92
C GLY A 139 -3.49 3.26 5.72
N ASP A 140 -4.12 2.32 5.06
CA ASP A 140 -4.33 0.92 5.40
C ASP A 140 -3.79 0.11 4.23
N SER A 141 -2.64 -0.54 4.32
CA SER A 141 -1.71 -0.64 5.46
C SER A 141 -0.78 0.57 5.54
N GLY A 142 -0.17 0.80 6.71
CA GLY A 142 0.78 1.90 6.94
C GLY A 142 0.41 2.79 8.13
N LEU A 143 -0.42 3.81 7.92
CA LEU A 143 -0.88 4.70 8.98
C LEU A 143 -1.59 3.92 10.10
N VAL A 144 -2.48 2.99 9.76
CA VAL A 144 -3.19 2.16 10.75
C VAL A 144 -2.22 1.29 11.57
N ASN A 145 -1.12 0.82 10.99
CA ASN A 145 -0.09 0.06 11.72
C ASN A 145 0.61 0.95 12.74
N VAL A 146 0.89 2.21 12.40
CA VAL A 146 1.46 3.20 13.33
C VAL A 146 0.49 3.50 14.46
N MET A 147 -0.80 3.71 14.15
CA MET A 147 -1.85 3.93 15.15
C MET A 147 -1.99 2.73 16.10
N ALA A 148 -1.99 1.51 15.56
CA ALA A 148 -2.01 0.30 16.36
C ALA A 148 -0.80 0.22 17.29
N LYS A 149 0.40 0.59 16.80
CA LYS A 149 1.62 0.57 17.62
C LYS A 149 1.57 1.56 18.78
N GLU A 150 1.08 2.76 18.51
CA GLU A 150 0.90 3.80 19.54
C GLU A 150 -0.08 3.32 20.63
N ALA A 151 -1.21 2.73 20.26
CA ALA A 151 -2.17 2.19 21.21
C ALA A 151 -1.59 1.00 22.01
N VAL A 152 -0.90 0.07 21.33
CA VAL A 152 -0.32 -1.12 21.95
C VAL A 152 0.75 -0.77 22.98
N ASP A 153 1.51 0.30 22.78
CA ASP A 153 2.54 0.73 23.74
C ASP A 153 1.95 1.13 25.09
N GLU A 154 0.73 1.66 25.12
CA GLU A 154 0.02 2.08 26.33
C GLU A 154 -0.69 0.93 27.07
N LEU A 155 -0.78 -0.27 26.48
CA LEU A 155 -1.48 -1.42 27.05
C LEU A 155 -0.54 -2.43 27.72
N ASP A 156 -0.95 -3.03 28.85
CA ASP A 156 -0.18 -4.12 29.46
C ASP A 156 -0.32 -5.43 28.67
N GLU A 157 -1.53 -5.73 28.19
CA GLU A 157 -1.88 -6.91 27.41
C GLU A 157 -2.79 -6.50 26.23
N VAL A 158 -2.66 -7.21 25.11
CA VAL A 158 -3.45 -6.94 23.89
C VAL A 158 -4.25 -8.20 23.54
N ASP A 159 -5.55 -8.16 23.78
CA ASP A 159 -6.44 -9.25 23.38
C ASP A 159 -6.80 -9.16 21.90
N TYR A 160 -7.09 -7.95 21.42
CA TYR A 160 -7.74 -7.73 20.14
C TYR A 160 -7.26 -6.43 19.49
N ILE A 161 -6.91 -6.49 18.21
CA ILE A 161 -6.71 -5.32 17.34
C ILE A 161 -7.68 -5.46 16.16
N GLY A 162 -8.61 -4.51 16.05
CA GLY A 162 -9.59 -4.48 14.98
C GLY A 162 -9.44 -3.27 14.11
N ILE A 163 -9.23 -3.46 12.82
CA ILE A 163 -9.24 -2.38 11.83
C ILE A 163 -10.61 -2.37 11.16
N ARG A 164 -11.24 -1.20 11.16
CA ARG A 164 -12.59 -0.97 10.67
C ARG A 164 -12.53 0.17 9.68
N ASP A 165 -12.47 -0.17 8.39
CA ASP A 165 -12.49 0.81 7.31
C ASP A 165 -13.93 1.00 6.79
N TYR A 166 -14.30 2.27 6.63
CA TYR A 166 -15.61 2.66 6.16
C TYR A 166 -15.56 3.97 5.37
N GLY A 167 -15.79 3.85 4.07
CA GLY A 167 -15.81 4.99 3.15
C GLY A 167 -17.23 5.45 2.85
N VAL A 168 -17.56 6.72 3.18
CA VAL A 168 -18.79 7.37 2.71
C VAL A 168 -18.44 8.36 1.61
N VAL A 169 -18.92 8.10 0.40
CA VAL A 169 -18.64 8.92 -0.77
C VAL A 169 -19.96 9.39 -1.38
N THR A 170 -20.00 10.66 -1.79
CA THR A 170 -21.10 11.20 -2.58
C THR A 170 -20.55 11.58 -3.94
N CYS A 171 -21.02 10.91 -4.98
CA CYS A 171 -20.59 11.09 -6.35
C CYS A 171 -21.79 10.94 -7.30
N ASP A 172 -21.74 11.64 -8.44
CA ASP A 172 -22.80 11.56 -9.47
C ASP A 172 -22.74 10.25 -10.27
N GLU A 173 -21.58 9.58 -10.28
CA GLU A 173 -21.33 8.31 -10.95
C GLU A 173 -20.56 7.36 -10.01
N PRO A 174 -20.65 6.03 -10.17
CA PRO A 174 -19.84 5.10 -9.39
C PRO A 174 -18.33 5.34 -9.58
N VAL A 175 -17.61 5.51 -8.47
CA VAL A 175 -16.16 5.72 -8.47
C VAL A 175 -15.50 4.70 -7.55
N ALA A 176 -14.45 4.05 -8.05
CA ALA A 176 -13.54 3.29 -7.21
C ALA A 176 -12.60 4.26 -6.48
N MET A 177 -12.51 4.14 -5.16
CA MET A 177 -11.71 5.06 -4.33
C MET A 177 -10.20 4.82 -4.44
N TRP A 178 -9.81 3.64 -4.94
CA TRP A 178 -8.46 3.29 -5.33
C TRP A 178 -8.47 2.53 -6.66
N SER A 179 -7.37 1.83 -6.96
CA SER A 179 -7.29 0.95 -8.13
C SER A 179 -8.50 0.02 -8.20
N PHE A 180 -9.33 0.18 -9.22
CA PHE A 180 -10.53 -0.65 -9.39
C PHE A 180 -10.19 -2.13 -9.56
N GLN A 181 -9.05 -2.42 -10.21
CA GLN A 181 -8.59 -3.80 -10.35
C GLN A 181 -8.29 -4.41 -8.97
N THR A 182 -7.49 -3.73 -8.16
CA THR A 182 -7.09 -4.18 -6.83
C THR A 182 -8.32 -4.33 -5.93
N TYR A 183 -9.22 -3.33 -5.93
CA TYR A 183 -10.48 -3.43 -5.19
C TYR A 183 -11.29 -4.69 -5.51
N MET A 184 -11.39 -5.06 -6.80
CA MET A 184 -12.13 -6.24 -7.23
C MET A 184 -11.43 -7.55 -6.83
N GLU A 185 -10.10 -7.56 -6.84
CA GLU A 185 -9.27 -8.69 -6.37
C GLU A 185 -9.45 -8.87 -4.85
N ASP A 186 -9.32 -7.78 -4.06
CA ASP A 186 -9.48 -7.80 -2.60
C ASP A 186 -10.89 -8.26 -2.16
N CYS A 187 -11.92 -7.88 -2.92
CA CYS A 187 -13.30 -8.33 -2.70
C CYS A 187 -13.53 -9.81 -3.00
N ALA A 188 -12.75 -10.39 -3.92
CA ALA A 188 -12.88 -11.78 -4.33
C ALA A 188 -12.05 -12.72 -3.44
N ASP A 189 -11.00 -12.20 -2.81
CA ASP A 189 -10.06 -12.98 -2.02
C ASP A 189 -10.56 -13.31 -0.61
N LYS A 190 -10.08 -14.46 -0.10
CA LYS A 190 -10.32 -14.83 1.28
C LYS A 190 -9.52 -13.92 2.19
N ALA A 191 -10.22 -13.26 3.10
CA ALA A 191 -9.59 -12.40 4.08
C ALA A 191 -8.77 -13.20 5.10
N ILE A 192 -7.51 -12.81 5.27
CA ILE A 192 -6.64 -13.36 6.31
C ILE A 192 -6.87 -12.64 7.64
N TYR A 193 -6.87 -13.39 8.73
CA TYR A 193 -6.90 -12.84 10.08
C TYR A 193 -5.97 -13.65 10.99
N TRP A 194 -5.56 -13.05 12.10
CA TRP A 194 -4.74 -13.69 13.13
C TRP A 194 -5.60 -14.11 14.30
N GLU A 195 -5.47 -15.37 14.75
CA GLU A 195 -6.10 -15.86 15.96
C GLU A 195 -5.21 -16.90 16.66
N ASP A 196 -4.87 -16.63 17.93
CA ASP A 196 -4.16 -17.52 18.85
C ASP A 196 -2.88 -18.15 18.26
N GLY A 197 -2.03 -17.32 17.65
CA GLY A 197 -0.74 -17.77 17.12
C GLY A 197 -0.79 -18.29 15.68
N GLN A 198 -1.94 -18.20 15.01
CA GLN A 198 -2.14 -18.77 13.68
C GLN A 198 -2.84 -17.81 12.74
N TYR A 199 -2.40 -17.80 11.48
CA TYR A 199 -3.15 -17.18 10.38
C TYR A 199 -4.31 -18.08 9.98
N LYS A 200 -5.48 -17.47 9.80
CA LYS A 200 -6.73 -18.12 9.40
C LYS A 200 -7.39 -17.33 8.28
N TRP A 201 -8.34 -17.96 7.59
CA TRP A 201 -9.03 -17.37 6.44
C TRP A 201 -10.53 -17.33 6.67
N ALA A 202 -11.13 -16.21 6.31
CA ALA A 202 -12.57 -16.03 6.22
C ALA A 202 -12.99 -16.00 4.75
N GLU A 203 -14.15 -16.56 4.44
CA GLU A 203 -14.71 -16.44 3.09
C GLU A 203 -15.16 -14.98 2.84
N PRO A 204 -15.11 -14.50 1.58
CA PRO A 204 -15.57 -13.16 1.24
C PRO A 204 -16.98 -12.88 1.77
N PHE A 205 -17.21 -11.64 2.23
CA PHE A 205 -18.50 -11.16 2.75
C PHE A 205 -19.04 -11.93 3.97
N THR A 206 -18.16 -12.57 4.75
CA THR A 206 -18.52 -13.17 6.04
C THR A 206 -18.07 -12.30 7.22
N GLY A 207 -18.50 -12.67 8.43
CA GLY A 207 -18.11 -11.93 9.64
C GLY A 207 -18.80 -10.58 9.80
N GLU A 208 -20.03 -10.44 9.28
CA GLU A 208 -20.85 -9.23 9.39
C GLU A 208 -20.82 -8.67 10.82
N GLU A 209 -20.52 -7.38 10.92
CA GLU A 209 -20.49 -6.64 12.17
C GLU A 209 -21.10 -5.25 11.94
N GLU A 210 -22.05 -4.86 12.80
CA GLU A 210 -22.50 -3.46 12.84
C GLU A 210 -21.53 -2.66 13.70
N TYR A 211 -20.91 -1.63 13.11
CA TYR A 211 -19.94 -0.77 13.77
C TYR A 211 -20.40 0.69 13.71
N TYR A 212 -20.22 1.42 14.81
CA TYR A 212 -20.48 2.86 14.87
C TYR A 212 -19.19 3.62 14.61
N PHE A 213 -19.16 4.36 13.50
CA PHE A 213 -18.06 5.23 13.11
C PHE A 213 -18.29 6.61 13.71
N PRO A 214 -17.40 7.08 14.61
CA PRO A 214 -17.56 8.37 15.26
C PRO A 214 -17.37 9.52 14.26
N ALA A 215 -17.50 10.76 14.74
CA ALA A 215 -17.21 11.94 13.94
C ALA A 215 -15.81 11.84 13.28
N PRO A 216 -15.66 12.26 12.01
CA PRO A 216 -16.59 13.10 11.26
C PRO A 216 -17.71 12.36 10.52
N LEU A 217 -17.70 11.03 10.47
CA LEU A 217 -18.73 10.26 9.76
C LEU A 217 -20.05 10.23 10.53
N ASP A 218 -20.00 9.92 11.83
CA ASP A 218 -21.19 9.81 12.71
C ASP A 218 -22.29 8.90 12.12
N VAL A 219 -21.87 7.72 11.63
CA VAL A 219 -22.77 6.73 11.02
C VAL A 219 -22.62 5.36 11.67
N LYS A 220 -23.66 4.54 11.55
CA LYS A 220 -23.56 3.10 11.76
C LYS A 220 -23.49 2.40 10.41
N GLY A 221 -22.48 1.56 10.24
CA GLY A 221 -22.25 0.81 9.01
C GLY A 221 -22.07 -0.67 9.30
N LYS A 222 -22.34 -1.51 8.30
CA LYS A 222 -21.93 -2.91 8.33
C LYS A 222 -20.54 -3.05 7.75
N VAL A 223 -19.72 -3.89 8.38
CA VAL A 223 -18.41 -4.28 7.86
C VAL A 223 -18.30 -5.80 7.79
N PHE A 224 -17.46 -6.27 6.90
CA PHE A 224 -17.20 -7.69 6.64
C PHE A 224 -15.70 -7.91 6.58
N TYR A 225 -15.24 -9.15 6.79
CA TYR A 225 -13.83 -9.45 6.55
C TYR A 225 -13.44 -9.09 5.11
N HIS A 226 -12.28 -8.44 4.98
CA HIS A 226 -11.72 -8.01 3.71
C HIS A 226 -10.23 -8.35 3.66
N SER A 227 -9.73 -8.70 2.47
CA SER A 227 -8.32 -9.06 2.31
C SER A 227 -7.43 -7.84 2.53
N HIS A 228 -6.47 -7.95 3.46
CA HIS A 228 -5.60 -6.83 3.83
C HIS A 228 -4.30 -7.30 4.51
N GLU A 229 -3.23 -6.49 4.50
CA GLU A 229 -1.89 -6.90 4.99
C GLU A 229 -1.65 -6.70 6.50
N GLU A 230 -2.46 -5.91 7.20
CA GLU A 230 -2.25 -5.66 8.63
C GLU A 230 -2.44 -6.91 9.49
N PRO A 231 -3.45 -7.77 9.26
CA PRO A 231 -3.56 -9.02 10.01
C PRO A 231 -2.36 -9.95 9.82
N LEU A 232 -1.58 -9.79 8.75
CA LEU A 232 -0.29 -10.48 8.57
C LEU A 232 0.83 -9.82 9.37
N THR A 233 0.96 -8.50 9.26
CA THR A 233 2.14 -7.74 9.66
C THR A 233 2.09 -7.25 11.11
N ILE A 234 0.94 -6.80 11.59
CA ILE A 234 0.75 -6.35 12.98
C ILE A 234 1.15 -7.43 13.99
N PRO A 235 0.57 -8.64 13.99
CA PRO A 235 0.90 -9.62 15.04
C PRO A 235 2.39 -10.02 15.04
N ALA A 236 3.08 -9.90 13.90
CA ALA A 236 4.50 -10.20 13.79
C ALA A 236 5.42 -9.05 14.28
N PHE A 237 5.01 -7.78 14.13
CA PHE A 237 5.89 -6.63 14.32
C PHE A 237 5.45 -5.64 15.41
N ILE A 238 4.25 -5.76 15.98
CA ILE A 238 3.70 -4.79 16.92
C ILE A 238 4.44 -4.73 18.27
N GLY A 239 5.27 -5.72 18.57
CA GLY A 239 6.18 -5.74 19.73
C GLY A 239 5.57 -6.30 21.03
N LYS A 240 4.29 -6.69 21.03
CA LYS A 240 3.63 -7.43 22.12
C LYS A 240 2.80 -8.59 21.55
N PRO A 241 2.62 -9.70 22.28
CA PRO A 241 1.69 -10.75 21.88
C PRO A 241 0.28 -10.18 21.76
N VAL A 242 -0.42 -10.58 20.69
CA VAL A 242 -1.84 -10.28 20.47
C VAL A 242 -2.59 -11.57 20.17
N LYS A 243 -3.78 -11.73 20.76
CA LYS A 243 -4.58 -12.95 20.56
C LYS A 243 -5.33 -12.92 19.23
N TYR A 244 -5.84 -11.77 18.83
CA TYR A 244 -6.66 -11.66 17.63
C TYR A 244 -6.42 -10.35 16.87
N VAL A 245 -6.26 -10.44 15.53
CA VAL A 245 -6.17 -9.28 14.64
C VAL A 245 -7.01 -9.51 13.39
N ASP A 246 -7.92 -8.59 13.07
CA ASP A 246 -8.69 -8.60 11.82
C ASP A 246 -8.71 -7.24 11.12
N PHE A 247 -9.01 -7.30 9.83
CA PHE A 247 -9.41 -6.16 9.03
C PHE A 247 -10.82 -6.41 8.52
N LYS A 248 -11.70 -5.43 8.73
CA LYS A 248 -13.04 -5.44 8.15
C LYS A 248 -13.35 -4.12 7.48
N MET A 249 -13.94 -4.22 6.29
CA MET A 249 -14.32 -3.08 5.48
C MET A 249 -15.82 -3.07 5.23
N GLY A 250 -16.36 -1.88 5.04
CA GLY A 250 -17.70 -1.70 4.50
C GLY A 250 -17.87 -0.35 3.84
N ASP A 251 -18.99 -0.22 3.16
CA ASP A 251 -19.45 1.00 2.51
C ASP A 251 -20.96 1.18 2.78
N PRO A 252 -21.52 2.39 2.61
CA PRO A 252 -22.96 2.60 2.63
C PRO A 252 -23.64 1.62 1.66
N ASP A 253 -24.53 0.80 2.21
CA ASP A 253 -25.14 -0.37 1.58
C ASP A 253 -25.14 -0.31 0.05
N SER A 254 -24.40 -1.22 -0.59
CA SER A 254 -24.52 -1.50 -2.02
C SER A 254 -25.97 -1.82 -2.44
N ALA A 255 -26.81 -2.20 -1.47
CA ALA A 255 -28.26 -2.33 -1.60
C ALA A 255 -29.02 -1.01 -1.88
N THR A 256 -28.36 0.16 -1.79
CA THR A 256 -28.93 1.48 -2.09
C THR A 256 -28.45 2.05 -3.43
N TRP A 257 -27.63 1.32 -4.19
CA TRP A 257 -27.19 1.76 -5.51
C TRP A 257 -28.37 1.68 -6.48
N GLU A 258 -28.94 2.83 -6.82
CA GLU A 258 -29.93 2.95 -7.90
C GLU A 258 -29.19 3.03 -9.25
N PHE A 259 -29.30 1.98 -10.06
CA PHE A 259 -28.83 1.94 -11.46
C PHE A 259 -29.93 2.39 -12.43
#